data_AF-A0A0N5AUH1-F1
#
_entry.id   AF-A0A0N5AUH1-F1
#
_cell.length_a   1.000
_cell.length_b   1.000
_cell.length_c   1.000
_cell.angle_alpha   90.00
_cell.angle_beta   90.00
_cell.angle_gamma   90.00
#
_symmetry.space_group_name_H-M   'P 1'
#
loop_
_entity.id
_entity.type
_entity.pdbx_description
1 polymer ?
#
loop_
_entity_poly.entity_id
_entity_poly.type
_entity_poly.pdbx_seq_one_letter_code
_entity_poly.pdbx_strand_id
1 'polypeptide(L)' 'LFIGPQSNFIWYYTCCGSLFADCCFRLQTWVIVTLAVIGILALGAIVISLIRCIFCCD' A
#
# COMPACT_ATOMS: atom_id res chain seq x y z
N LEU A 1 2.24 -17.00 -29.65
CA LEU A 1 3.20 -15.94 -29.25
C LEU A 1 2.36 -14.79 -28.73
N PHE A 2 1.89 -14.88 -27.48
CA PHE A 2 0.98 -13.89 -26.90
C PHE A 2 1.81 -12.80 -26.23
N ILE A 3 1.83 -11.63 -26.88
CA ILE A 3 2.30 -10.38 -26.31
C ILE A 3 1.30 -10.01 -25.20
N GLY A 4 1.54 -10.48 -23.99
CA GLY A 4 1.05 -9.77 -22.81
C GLY A 4 1.81 -8.45 -22.78
N PRO A 5 1.13 -7.29 -22.67
CA PRO A 5 1.82 -6.02 -22.75
C PRO A 5 2.88 -5.95 -21.65
N GLN A 6 4.14 -6.03 -22.05
CA GLN A 6 5.24 -5.49 -21.27
C GLN A 6 5.07 -3.99 -21.28
N SER A 7 4.32 -3.47 -20.32
CA SER A 7 4.15 -2.04 -20.22
C SER A 7 4.06 -1.64 -18.76
N ASN A 8 5.24 -1.31 -18.24
CA ASN A 8 5.48 -0.30 -17.22
C ASN A 8 5.33 -0.75 -15.75
N PHE A 9 6.26 -0.24 -14.94
CA PHE A 9 6.46 -0.41 -13.49
C PHE A 9 5.23 -0.12 -12.60
N ILE A 10 4.14 0.35 -13.19
CA ILE A 10 2.87 0.71 -12.53
C ILE A 10 1.83 -0.43 -12.59
N TRP A 11 2.06 -1.49 -13.36
CA TRP A 11 1.02 -2.48 -13.68
C TRP A 11 1.28 -3.84 -12.99
N TYR A 12 0.82 -3.97 -11.74
CA TYR A 12 0.76 -5.24 -10.98
C TYR A 12 -0.51 -6.06 -11.30
N TYR A 13 -0.70 -6.41 -12.57
CA TYR A 13 -1.84 -7.23 -12.99
C TYR A 13 -1.36 -8.66 -13.19
N THR A 14 -1.86 -9.58 -12.36
CA THR A 14 -1.58 -11.00 -12.48
C THR A 14 -2.84 -11.68 -13.00
N CYS A 15 -2.74 -12.52 -14.04
CA CYS A 15 -3.87 -13.32 -14.49
C CYS A 15 -4.29 -14.31 -13.39
N CYS A 16 -5.59 -14.39 -13.09
CA CYS A 16 -6.13 -15.20 -12.00
C CYS A 16 -7.41 -15.91 -12.48
N GLY A 17 -7.32 -17.16 -12.92
CA GLY A 17 -8.46 -17.96 -13.43
C GLY A 17 -8.03 -19.13 -14.32
N SER A 18 -8.86 -20.18 -14.45
CA SER A 18 -8.56 -21.38 -15.26
C SER A 18 -8.54 -21.11 -16.76
N LEU A 19 -9.26 -20.07 -17.20
CA LEU A 19 -9.03 -19.41 -18.48
C LEU A 19 -8.26 -18.13 -18.17
N PHE A 20 -7.09 -17.97 -18.79
CA PHE A 20 -6.18 -16.82 -18.70
C PHE A 20 -6.78 -15.47 -19.17
N ALA A 21 -8.11 -15.29 -19.08
CA ALA A 21 -8.87 -14.12 -19.50
C ALA A 21 -9.10 -13.09 -18.38
N ASP A 22 -9.01 -13.50 -17.11
CA ASP A 22 -9.24 -12.62 -15.96
C ASP A 22 -7.91 -12.07 -15.42
N CYS A 23 -7.60 -10.80 -15.72
CA CYS A 23 -6.47 -10.08 -15.12
C CYS A 23 -6.88 -9.50 -13.77
N CYS A 24 -6.42 -10.07 -12.65
CA CYS A 24 -6.63 -9.51 -11.33
C CYS A 24 -5.55 -8.49 -10.96
N PHE A 25 -6.00 -7.28 -10.61
CA PHE A 25 -5.17 -6.24 -10.02
C PHE A 25 -4.72 -6.70 -8.63
N ARG A 26 -3.42 -6.60 -8.31
CA ARG A 26 -2.92 -6.88 -6.95
C ARG A 26 -3.24 -5.74 -5.97
N LEU A 27 -4.50 -5.34 -5.90
CA LEU A 27 -5.04 -4.29 -5.02
C LEU A 27 -4.69 -4.58 -3.56
N GLN A 28 -4.70 -5.85 -3.19
CA GLN A 28 -4.36 -6.32 -1.85
C GLN A 28 -2.97 -5.86 -1.39
N THR A 29 -1.94 -5.91 -2.24
CA THR A 29 -0.59 -5.48 -1.84
C THR A 29 -0.52 -3.98 -1.60
N TRP A 30 -1.09 -3.17 -2.50
CA TRP A 30 -1.08 -1.72 -2.35
C TRP A 30 -1.88 -1.26 -1.13
N VAL A 31 -3.05 -1.86 -0.89
CA VAL A 31 -3.87 -1.57 0.30
C VAL A 31 -3.09 -1.86 1.58
N ILE A 32 -2.40 -3.00 1.66
CA ILE A 32 -1.59 -3.35 2.83
C ILE A 32 -0.45 -2.34 3.03
N VAL A 33 0.26 -1.99 1.95
CA VAL A 33 1.38 -1.02 2.00
C VAL A 33 0.88 0.36 2.45
N THR A 34 -0.23 0.85 1.88
CA THR A 34 -0.79 2.15 2.24
C THR A 34 -1.30 2.18 3.68
N LEU A 35 -1.98 1.11 4.14
CA LEU A 35 -2.43 0.98 5.54
C LEU A 35 -1.25 0.97 6.51
N ALA A 36 -0.16 0.27 6.17
CA ALA A 36 1.04 0.24 6.99
C ALA A 36 1.67 1.64 7.14
N VAL A 37 1.78 2.40 6.04
CA VAL A 37 2.31 3.79 6.06
C VAL A 37 1.44 4.69 6.92
N ILE A 38 0.11 4.63 6.76
CA ILE A 38 -0.83 5.43 7.57
C ILE A 38 -0.71 5.07 9.06
N GLY A 39 -0.60 3.77 9.39
CA GLY A 39 -0.42 3.31 10.76
C GLY A 39 0.84 3.87 11.42
N ILE A 40 1.97 3.87 10.71
CA ILE A 40 3.23 4.43 11.22
C ILE A 40 3.10 5.94 11.43
N LEU A 41 2.52 6.66 10.49
CA LEU A 41 2.31 8.11 10.60
C LEU A 41 1.38 8.47 11.76
N ALA A 42 0.30 7.72 11.95
CA ALA A 42 -0.63 7.92 13.05
C ALA A 42 0.03 7.67 14.42
N LEU A 43 0.79 6.57 14.55
CA LEU A 43 1.56 6.28 15.77
C LEU A 43 2.60 7.37 16.04
N GLY A 44 3.32 7.81 15.02
CA GLY A 44 4.28 8.92 15.13
C GLY A 44 3.63 10.22 15.61
N ALA A 45 2.46 10.57 15.06
CA ALA A 45 1.72 11.76 15.47
C ALA A 45 1.25 11.69 16.94
N ILE A 46 0.82 10.51 17.41
CA ILE A 46 0.43 10.30 18.81
C ILE A 46 1.64 10.49 19.72
N VAL A 47 2.78 9.87 19.39
CA VAL A 47 4.01 9.98 20.18
C VAL A 47 4.49 11.43 20.25
N ILE A 48 4.52 12.15 19.12
CA ILE A 48 4.92 13.57 19.09
C ILE A 48 3.96 14.42 19.92
N SER A 49 2.66 14.17 19.83
CA SER A 49 1.65 14.87 20.62
C SER A 49 1.85 14.65 22.12
N LEU A 50 2.15 13.42 22.55
CA LEU A 50 2.45 13.10 23.94
C LEU A 50 3.74 13.76 24.43
N ILE A 51 4.80 13.73 23.62
CA ILE A 51 6.07 14.39 23.95
C ILE A 51 5.85 15.89 24.11
N ARG A 52 5.11 16.55 23.20
CA ARG A 52 4.78 17.98 23.35
C ARG A 52 3.92 18.24 24.57
N CYS A 53 2.96 17.37 24.88
CA CYS A 53 2.16 17.53 26.10
C CYS A 53 3.02 17.41 27.36
N ILE A 54 4.07 16.58 27.37
CA ILE A 54 4.93 16.39 28.55
C ILE A 54 6.01 17.47 28.65
N PHE A 55 6.63 17.85 27.53
CA PHE A 55 7.76 18.79 27.50
C PHE A 55 7.37 20.25 27.22
N CYS A 56 6.15 20.52 26.75
CA CYS A 56 5.64 21.88 26.51
C CYS A 56 4.39 22.21 27.35
N CYS A 57 3.92 21.34 28.25
CA CYS A 57 2.97 21.71 29.32
C CYS A 57 3.64 21.99 30.67
N ASP A 58 4.95 22.26 30.67
CA ASP A 58 5.66 22.99 31.72
C ASP A 58 5.86 24.44 31.24
#